data_AF-A0A178IJQ8-F1
#
_entry.id   AF-A0A178IJQ8-F1
#
_cell.length_a   1.000
_cell.length_b   1.000
_cell.length_c   1.000
_cell.angle_alpha   90.00
_cell.angle_beta   90.00
_cell.angle_gamma   90.00
#
_symmetry.space_group_name_H-M   'P 1'
#
loop_
_entity.id
_entity.type
_entity.pdbx_description
1 polymer ?
#
loop_
_entity_poly.entity_id
_entity_poly.type
_entity_poly.pdbx_seq_one_letter_code
_entity_poly.pdbx_strand_id
1 'polypeptide(L)'
;MKPLLTFLLAAAALAFISACGSPTRGKSAAHVIIPAGTFGVENSWTPPEAQVQEMERELARMFYAADRRITGLPDGVPPYPLSDYNIRYSGSGPAESRYIFAEAMHTSLPESARLLTMEKVNMPESGGPRYLTFMYDMNRKRITNVRFNTP
;
A
#
# COMPACT_ATOMS: atom_id res chain seq x y z
N MET A 1 -12.37 -36.03 48.41
CA MET A 1 -12.20 -34.57 48.16
C MET A 1 -10.70 -34.30 48.23
N LYS A 2 -9.92 -33.88 47.23
CA LYS A 2 -10.11 -33.30 45.90
C LYS A 2 -8.82 -33.65 45.10
N PRO A 3 -8.80 -34.61 44.17
CA PRO A 3 -7.75 -34.69 43.15
C PRO A 3 -8.12 -33.75 42.00
N LEU A 4 -8.42 -32.49 42.32
CA LEU A 4 -9.06 -31.52 41.42
C LEU A 4 -8.32 -30.18 41.41
N LEU A 5 -7.19 -30.08 42.14
CA LEU A 5 -6.43 -28.84 42.27
C LEU A 5 -5.22 -28.77 41.33
N THR A 6 -4.86 -29.85 40.65
CA THR A 6 -3.72 -29.89 39.71
C THR A 6 -4.11 -29.60 38.27
N PHE A 7 -5.40 -29.56 37.93
CA PHE A 7 -5.89 -29.28 36.57
C PHE A 7 -6.22 -27.80 36.31
N LEU A 8 -6.19 -26.94 37.34
CA LEU A 8 -6.67 -25.55 37.24
C LEU A 8 -5.58 -24.49 37.00
N LEU A 9 -4.28 -24.83 37.12
CA LEU A 9 -3.20 -23.88 36.84
C LEU A 9 -2.54 -24.00 35.46
N ALA A 10 -2.85 -25.04 34.68
CA ALA A 10 -2.40 -25.14 33.29
C ALA A 10 -3.23 -24.26 32.32
N ALA A 11 -4.38 -23.75 32.76
CA ALA A 11 -5.27 -22.93 31.93
C ALA A 11 -4.95 -21.42 31.97
N ALA A 12 -4.06 -20.97 32.85
CA ALA A 12 -3.72 -19.55 32.98
C ALA A 12 -2.54 -19.11 32.07
N ALA A 13 -1.89 -20.04 31.36
CA ALA A 13 -0.77 -19.74 30.46
C ALA A 13 -1.18 -19.51 29.00
N LEU A 14 -2.46 -19.67 28.64
CA LEU A 14 -2.97 -19.43 27.28
C LEU A 14 -3.55 -18.02 27.05
N ALA A 15 -3.48 -17.13 28.05
CA ALA A 15 -4.06 -15.78 27.94
C ALA A 15 -3.07 -14.69 27.46
N PHE A 16 -1.85 -15.04 27.03
CA PHE A 16 -0.81 -14.03 26.73
C PHE A 16 -0.19 -14.05 25.32
N ILE A 17 -0.68 -14.87 24.37
CA ILE A 17 -0.06 -14.94 23.02
C ILE A 17 -0.93 -14.33 21.91
N SER A 18 -2.21 -14.04 22.13
CA SER A 18 -3.11 -13.60 21.04
C SER A 18 -3.85 -12.31 21.36
N ALA A 19 -3.14 -11.17 21.39
CA ALA A 19 -3.72 -9.84 21.10
C ALA A 19 -2.72 -8.68 21.13
N CYS A 20 -1.40 -8.91 21.13
CA CYS A 20 -0.46 -7.86 20.71
C CYS A 20 -0.45 -7.81 19.17
N GLY A 21 -1.60 -7.42 18.61
CA GLY A 21 -1.75 -7.04 17.21
C GLY A 21 -0.85 -5.85 16.95
N SER A 22 0.40 -6.14 16.59
CA SER A 22 1.32 -5.15 16.05
C SER A 22 0.64 -4.52 14.84
N PRO A 23 0.77 -3.19 14.67
CA PRO A 23 -0.14 -2.42 13.84
C PRO A 23 -0.04 -2.92 12.40
N THR A 24 -1.20 -3.23 11.82
CA THR A 24 -1.43 -3.51 10.40
C THR A 24 -1.05 -2.35 9.46
N ARG A 25 -0.31 -1.33 9.94
CA ARG A 25 0.14 -0.13 9.22
C ARG A 25 1.13 -0.37 8.08
N GLY A 26 1.31 -1.63 7.66
CA GLY A 26 2.19 -2.02 6.56
C GLY A 26 1.48 -2.35 5.24
N LYS A 27 0.15 -2.38 5.22
CA LYS A 27 -0.67 -2.73 4.04
C LYS A 27 -1.53 -1.54 3.62
N SER A 28 -1.96 -1.55 2.36
CA SER A 28 -2.99 -0.62 1.89
C SER A 28 -4.32 -0.85 2.63
N ALA A 29 -5.22 0.14 2.61
CA ALA A 29 -6.57 -0.01 3.14
C ALA A 29 -7.35 -1.10 2.40
N ALA A 30 -7.20 -1.08 1.08
CA ALA A 30 -7.61 -2.12 0.15
C ALA A 30 -6.77 -2.00 -1.12
N HIS A 31 -6.68 -3.08 -1.89
CA HIS A 31 -6.15 -2.99 -3.24
C HIS A 31 -6.94 -3.82 -4.26
N VAL A 32 -6.70 -3.52 -5.53
CA VAL A 32 -7.17 -4.30 -6.68
C VAL A 32 -6.04 -4.46 -7.67
N ILE A 33 -5.81 -5.68 -8.15
CA ILE A 33 -4.88 -5.97 -9.23
C ILE A 33 -5.64 -5.97 -10.55
N ILE A 34 -5.22 -5.10 -11.46
CA ILE A 34 -5.82 -4.99 -12.80
C ILE A 34 -5.19 -6.05 -13.71
N PRO A 35 -6.00 -6.93 -14.34
CA PRO A 35 -5.50 -7.92 -15.27
C PRO A 35 -4.82 -7.30 -16.49
N ALA A 36 -3.84 -8.01 -17.05
CA ALA A 36 -3.24 -7.67 -18.34
C ALA A 36 -4.31 -7.50 -19.43
N GLY A 37 -4.06 -6.61 -20.39
CA GLY A 37 -4.97 -6.34 -21.51
C GLY A 37 -6.19 -5.46 -21.18
N THR A 38 -6.53 -5.22 -19.90
CA THR A 38 -7.70 -4.38 -19.51
C THR A 38 -7.72 -3.00 -20.17
N PHE A 39 -6.55 -2.39 -20.39
CA PHE A 39 -6.41 -1.05 -20.98
C PHE A 39 -5.73 -1.04 -22.36
N GLY A 40 -5.56 -2.21 -23.01
CA GLY A 40 -4.91 -2.28 -24.32
C GLY A 40 -3.42 -1.89 -24.34
N VAL A 41 -2.75 -1.93 -23.18
CA VAL A 41 -1.32 -1.59 -23.07
C VAL A 41 -0.46 -2.77 -23.55
N GLU A 42 0.37 -2.50 -24.57
CA GLU A 42 1.38 -3.42 -25.07
C GLU A 42 2.40 -3.75 -23.96
N ASN A 43 2.74 -5.03 -23.80
CA ASN A 43 3.57 -5.54 -22.69
C ASN A 43 2.97 -5.38 -21.29
N SER A 44 1.63 -5.35 -21.18
CA SER A 44 0.98 -5.50 -19.87
C SER A 44 1.08 -6.92 -19.35
N TRP A 45 1.18 -7.06 -18.03
CA TRP A 45 1.18 -8.34 -17.34
C TRP A 45 0.41 -8.20 -16.02
N THR A 46 -0.09 -9.30 -15.48
CA THR A 46 -0.83 -9.30 -14.21
C THR A 46 0.13 -9.65 -13.07
N PRO A 47 0.41 -8.74 -12.12
CA PRO A 47 1.19 -9.06 -10.93
C PRO A 47 0.51 -10.15 -10.08
N PRO A 48 1.24 -11.19 -9.62
CA PRO A 48 0.72 -12.10 -8.61
C PRO A 48 0.44 -11.39 -7.30
N GLU A 49 -0.63 -11.79 -6.62
CA GLU A 49 -1.04 -11.29 -5.30
C GLU A 49 0.12 -11.28 -4.28
N ALA A 50 0.86 -12.39 -4.18
CA ALA A 50 1.99 -12.50 -3.26
C ALA A 50 3.10 -11.46 -3.53
N GLN A 51 3.32 -11.12 -4.81
CA GLN A 51 4.31 -10.13 -5.22
C GLN A 51 3.85 -8.71 -4.85
N VAL A 52 2.57 -8.40 -5.01
CA VAL A 52 1.98 -7.12 -4.57
C VAL A 52 2.08 -6.98 -3.06
N GLN A 53 1.77 -8.03 -2.29
CA GLN A 53 1.89 -7.99 -0.84
C GLN A 53 3.33 -7.81 -0.35
N GLU A 54 4.33 -8.38 -1.04
CA GLU A 54 5.74 -8.10 -0.74
C GLU A 54 6.09 -6.64 -1.01
N MET A 55 5.71 -6.14 -2.19
CA MET A 55 5.92 -4.75 -2.56
C MET A 55 5.29 -3.78 -1.56
N GLU A 56 4.04 -3.99 -1.14
CA GLU A 56 3.35 -3.13 -0.17
C GLU A 56 4.10 -3.02 1.17
N ARG A 57 4.68 -4.12 1.66
CA ARG A 57 5.52 -4.08 2.88
C ARG A 57 6.78 -3.23 2.70
N GLU A 58 7.33 -3.20 1.50
CA GLU A 58 8.46 -2.33 1.18
C GLU A 58 8.01 -0.87 1.07
N LEU A 59 6.94 -0.61 0.33
CA LEU A 59 6.36 0.71 0.12
C LEU A 59 5.91 1.37 1.43
N ALA A 60 5.32 0.61 2.36
CA ALA A 60 4.91 1.15 3.66
C ALA A 60 6.10 1.71 4.45
N ARG A 61 7.29 1.09 4.33
CA ARG A 61 8.53 1.63 4.91
C ARG A 61 8.99 2.87 4.15
N MET A 62 8.94 2.83 2.82
CA MET A 62 9.38 3.94 1.96
C MET A 62 8.53 5.21 2.16
N PHE A 63 7.22 5.09 2.32
CA PHE A 63 6.33 6.25 2.50
C PHE A 63 6.18 6.70 3.96
N TYR A 64 6.66 5.93 4.92
CA TYR A 64 6.64 6.30 6.35
C TYR A 64 7.84 7.16 6.77
N ALA A 65 8.94 7.12 6.04
CA ALA A 65 10.15 7.89 6.34
C ALA A 65 10.85 8.31 5.05
N ALA A 66 11.73 9.32 5.11
CA ALA A 66 12.55 9.71 3.97
C ALA A 66 13.42 8.51 3.49
N ASP A 67 13.03 7.89 2.37
CA ASP A 67 13.70 6.73 1.79
C ASP A 67 14.33 7.10 0.45
N ARG A 68 15.64 6.84 0.33
CA ARG A 68 16.44 7.15 -0.89
C ARG A 68 16.03 6.33 -2.11
N ARG A 69 15.19 5.31 -1.94
CA ARG A 69 14.63 4.50 -3.02
C ARG A 69 13.42 5.16 -3.68
N ILE A 70 12.96 6.32 -3.20
CA ILE A 70 11.94 7.12 -3.88
C ILE A 70 12.60 8.23 -4.69
N THR A 71 12.45 8.17 -6.00
CA THR A 71 12.89 9.23 -6.90
C THR A 71 11.74 10.22 -7.14
N GLY A 72 12.01 11.52 -6.99
CA GLY A 72 11.04 12.58 -7.29
C GLY A 72 10.14 13.01 -6.12
N LEU A 73 10.42 12.55 -4.89
CA LEU A 73 9.75 13.06 -3.69
C LEU A 73 10.46 14.35 -3.22
N PRO A 74 9.75 15.47 -3.03
CA PRO A 74 10.32 16.66 -2.40
C PRO A 74 10.78 16.40 -0.96
N ASP A 75 11.83 17.08 -0.51
CA ASP A 75 12.26 17.06 0.89
C ASP A 75 11.15 17.63 1.81
N GLY A 76 10.98 17.05 3.00
CA GLY A 76 10.02 17.55 4.02
C GLY A 76 8.57 17.10 3.83
N VAL A 77 8.31 16.19 2.91
CA VAL A 77 6.99 15.58 2.73
C VAL A 77 6.65 14.67 3.94
N PRO A 78 5.48 14.86 4.59
CA PRO A 78 5.07 14.05 5.74
C PRO A 78 4.85 12.59 5.33
N PRO A 79 4.85 11.66 6.30
CA PRO A 79 4.59 10.26 6.00
C PRO A 79 3.20 10.08 5.40
N TYR A 80 3.10 9.18 4.41
CA TYR A 80 1.86 8.78 3.76
C TYR A 80 1.62 7.29 3.98
N PRO A 81 1.06 6.90 5.14
CA PRO A 81 0.81 5.49 5.43
C PRO A 81 -0.07 4.86 4.35
N LEU A 82 0.35 3.74 3.77
CA LEU A 82 -0.46 3.06 2.75
C LEU A 82 -1.84 2.67 3.26
N SER A 83 -1.97 2.43 4.57
CA SER A 83 -3.24 2.12 5.24
C SER A 83 -4.32 3.16 5.05
N ASP A 84 -3.96 4.35 4.59
CA ASP A 84 -4.88 5.45 4.38
C ASP A 84 -5.39 5.49 2.93
N TYR A 85 -4.96 4.54 2.09
CA TYR A 85 -5.24 4.51 0.65
C TYR A 85 -5.84 3.19 0.16
N ASN A 86 -6.81 3.31 -0.74
CA ASN A 86 -7.26 2.25 -1.64
C ASN A 86 -6.41 2.30 -2.92
N ILE A 87 -5.80 1.19 -3.34
CA ILE A 87 -4.77 1.21 -4.41
C ILE A 87 -5.11 0.26 -5.55
N ARG A 88 -4.99 0.72 -6.78
CA ARG A 88 -5.09 -0.11 -7.99
C ARG A 88 -3.69 -0.36 -8.55
N TYR A 89 -3.36 -1.61 -8.81
CA TYR A 89 -2.07 -2.00 -9.36
C TYR A 89 -2.21 -2.55 -10.78
N SER A 90 -1.33 -2.12 -11.68
CA SER A 90 -1.20 -2.69 -13.02
C SER A 90 0.27 -2.99 -13.34
N GLY A 91 0.51 -4.12 -14.00
CA GLY A 91 1.85 -4.50 -14.44
C GLY A 91 2.12 -4.02 -15.87
N SER A 92 3.30 -3.44 -16.09
CA SER A 92 3.79 -3.04 -17.40
C SER A 92 5.27 -3.38 -17.58
N GLY A 93 5.72 -3.38 -18.82
CA GLY A 93 7.11 -3.61 -19.21
C GLY A 93 7.42 -5.08 -19.51
N PRO A 94 8.53 -5.33 -20.21
CA PRO A 94 8.97 -6.67 -20.58
C PRO A 94 9.49 -7.43 -19.35
N ALA A 95 9.73 -8.75 -19.50
CA ALA A 95 10.08 -9.62 -18.37
C ALA A 95 11.36 -9.18 -17.63
N GLU A 96 12.34 -8.68 -18.38
CA GLU A 96 13.62 -8.15 -17.90
C GLU A 96 13.51 -6.78 -17.21
N SER A 97 12.37 -6.09 -17.35
CA SER A 97 12.17 -4.74 -16.81
C SER A 97 10.71 -4.51 -16.42
N ARG A 98 10.22 -5.33 -15.48
CA ARG A 98 8.85 -5.26 -14.98
C ARG A 98 8.66 -4.08 -14.03
N TYR A 99 7.62 -3.30 -14.31
CA TYR A 99 7.14 -2.22 -13.47
C TYR A 99 5.74 -2.52 -12.95
N ILE A 100 5.46 -2.09 -11.72
CA ILE A 100 4.10 -1.99 -11.20
C ILE A 100 3.74 -0.52 -11.12
N PHE A 101 2.71 -0.13 -11.85
CA PHE A 101 2.08 1.17 -11.72
C PHE A 101 0.97 1.09 -10.68
N ALA A 102 0.89 2.09 -9.82
CA ALA A 102 -0.07 2.18 -8.74
C ALA A 102 -0.85 3.49 -8.80
N GLU A 103 -2.16 3.39 -8.69
CA GLU A 103 -3.08 4.52 -8.50
C GLU A 103 -3.70 4.40 -7.12
N ALA A 104 -3.28 5.26 -6.20
CA ALA A 104 -3.74 5.29 -4.81
C ALA A 104 -4.71 6.44 -4.58
N MET A 105 -5.84 6.13 -3.96
CA MET A 105 -6.88 7.08 -3.57
C MET A 105 -7.07 7.05 -2.06
N HIS A 106 -7.05 8.22 -1.42
CA HIS A 106 -7.23 8.32 0.03
C HIS A 106 -8.63 7.82 0.45
N THR A 107 -8.71 7.05 1.54
CA THR A 107 -9.93 6.39 2.05
C THR A 107 -11.01 7.36 2.51
N SER A 108 -10.65 8.60 2.81
CA SER A 108 -11.63 9.66 3.13
C SER A 108 -12.45 10.11 1.92
N LEU A 109 -12.10 9.68 0.70
CA LEU A 109 -12.85 10.00 -0.51
C LEU A 109 -13.93 8.95 -0.76
N PRO A 110 -15.12 9.35 -1.26
CA PRO A 110 -16.17 8.41 -1.60
C PRO A 110 -15.68 7.46 -2.70
N GLU A 111 -16.15 6.21 -2.68
CA GLU A 111 -15.80 5.20 -3.70
C GLU A 111 -16.16 5.64 -5.13
N SER A 112 -17.17 6.51 -5.26
CA SER A 112 -17.57 7.14 -6.52
C SER A 112 -16.62 8.24 -7.02
N ALA A 113 -15.63 8.65 -6.21
CA ALA A 113 -14.55 9.51 -6.65
C ALA A 113 -13.65 8.74 -7.61
N ARG A 114 -14.12 8.57 -8.85
CA ARG A 114 -13.27 8.06 -9.92
C ARG A 114 -12.04 8.96 -10.04
N LEU A 115 -10.90 8.33 -10.31
CA LEU A 115 -9.56 8.91 -10.51
C LEU A 115 -9.46 9.94 -11.66
N LEU A 116 -10.56 10.58 -12.06
CA LEU A 116 -10.70 11.37 -13.29
C LEU A 116 -11.44 12.71 -13.10
N THR A 117 -11.82 13.14 -11.90
CA THR A 117 -12.46 14.45 -11.76
C THR A 117 -11.43 15.58 -11.64
N MET A 118 -11.35 16.42 -12.68
CA MET A 118 -10.56 17.66 -12.78
C MET A 118 -11.00 18.78 -11.80
N GLU A 119 -11.74 18.44 -10.76
CA GLU A 119 -12.24 19.44 -9.81
C GLU A 119 -11.18 19.73 -8.73
N LYS A 120 -10.65 20.95 -8.80
CA LYS A 120 -9.87 21.59 -7.74
C LYS A 120 -10.72 21.69 -6.47
N VAL A 121 -10.62 20.70 -5.59
CA VAL A 121 -11.10 20.83 -4.21
C VAL A 121 -9.90 21.03 -3.30
N ASN A 122 -9.87 22.17 -2.61
CA ASN A 122 -8.87 22.49 -1.60
C ASN A 122 -9.20 21.78 -0.26
N MET A 123 -8.14 21.23 0.38
CA MET A 123 -7.91 20.95 1.83
C MET A 123 -8.46 19.67 2.50
N PRO A 124 -7.83 19.13 3.60
CA PRO A 124 -6.82 19.76 4.49
C PRO A 124 -5.49 19.02 4.78
N GLU A 125 -4.64 19.75 5.53
CA GLU A 125 -3.25 19.59 5.98
C GLU A 125 -2.92 18.41 6.94
N SER A 126 -3.74 17.35 6.98
CA SER A 126 -3.43 16.16 7.81
C SER A 126 -3.98 14.88 7.18
N GLY A 127 -3.10 13.94 6.81
CA GLY A 127 -3.47 12.63 6.24
C GLY A 127 -2.80 12.29 4.89
N GLY A 128 -2.25 13.29 4.20
CA GLY A 128 -1.52 13.10 2.94
C GLY A 128 -2.31 13.44 1.67
N PRO A 129 -1.74 13.20 0.48
CA PRO A 129 -2.33 13.55 -0.80
C PRO A 129 -3.65 12.81 -1.06
N ARG A 130 -4.62 13.45 -1.74
CA ARG A 130 -5.88 12.80 -2.12
C ARG A 130 -5.67 11.67 -3.13
N TYR A 131 -4.80 11.93 -4.11
CA TYR A 131 -4.36 10.96 -5.10
C TYR A 131 -2.84 10.91 -5.15
N LEU A 132 -2.35 9.69 -5.24
CA LEU A 132 -0.93 9.36 -5.33
C LEU A 132 -0.78 8.36 -6.47
N THR A 133 0.06 8.68 -7.44
CA THR A 133 0.48 7.69 -8.44
C THR A 133 1.96 7.42 -8.29
N PHE A 134 2.36 6.16 -8.44
CA PHE A 134 3.76 5.80 -8.44
C PHE A 134 4.07 4.63 -9.36
N MET A 135 5.32 4.58 -9.82
CA MET A 135 5.84 3.49 -10.62
C MET A 135 6.98 2.79 -9.88
N TYR A 136 6.75 1.54 -9.51
CA TYR A 136 7.68 0.70 -8.79
C TYR A 136 8.43 -0.23 -9.74
N ASP A 137 9.76 -0.17 -9.69
CA ASP A 137 10.67 -1.06 -10.43
C ASP A 137 10.87 -2.34 -9.61
N MET A 138 10.36 -3.46 -10.13
CA MET A 138 10.38 -4.75 -9.43
C MET A 138 11.80 -5.30 -9.25
N ASN A 139 12.69 -5.02 -10.20
CA ASN A 139 14.05 -5.56 -10.21
C ASN A 139 14.97 -4.74 -9.30
N ARG A 140 14.81 -3.41 -9.31
CA ARG A 140 15.62 -2.49 -8.49
C ARG A 140 15.01 -2.18 -7.12
N LYS A 141 13.81 -2.68 -6.85
CA LYS A 141 13.04 -2.48 -5.61
C LYS A 141 12.98 -1.00 -5.19
N ARG A 142 12.57 -0.13 -6.13
CA ARG A 142 12.56 1.33 -5.93
C ARG A 142 11.40 2.00 -6.65
N ILE A 143 10.96 3.14 -6.13
CA ILE A 143 9.99 4.01 -6.81
C ILE A 143 10.77 4.92 -7.77
N THR A 144 10.48 4.79 -9.06
CA THR A 144 11.15 5.55 -10.14
C THR A 144 10.42 6.84 -10.49
N ASN A 145 9.12 6.90 -10.19
CA ASN A 145 8.31 8.08 -10.36
C ASN A 145 7.25 8.09 -9.26
N VAL A 146 7.06 9.23 -8.62
CA VAL A 146 5.96 9.49 -7.69
C VAL A 146 5.33 10.81 -8.07
N ARG A 147 4.01 10.87 -8.13
CA ARG A 147 3.26 12.10 -8.38
C ARG A 147 2.16 12.23 -7.35
N PHE A 148 2.17 13.38 -6.71
CA PHE A 148 1.10 13.88 -5.86
C PHE A 148 0.32 14.87 -6.70
N ASN A 149 -1.00 14.71 -6.75
CA ASN A 149 -1.97 15.65 -7.33
C ASN A 149 -1.37 16.83 -8.12
N THR A 150 -1.35 16.71 -9.45
CA THR A 150 -1.33 17.87 -10.33
C THR A 150 -1.75 17.41 -11.73
N PRO A 151 -2.46 18.24 -12.51
CA PRO A 151 -3.63 19.08 -12.29
C PRO A 151 -4.94 18.40 -12.74
#